data_AF-A0A372GRT3-F1
#
_entry.id   AF-A0A372GRT3-F1
#
_cell.length_a   1.000
_cell.length_b   1.000
_cell.length_c   1.000
_cell.angle_alpha   90.00
_cell.angle_beta   90.00
_cell.angle_gamma   90.00
#
_symmetry.space_group_name_H-M   'P 1'
#
loop_
_entity.id
_entity.type
_entity.pdbx_description
1 polymer ?
#
loop_
_entity_poly.entity_id
_entity_poly.type
_entity_poly.pdbx_seq_one_letter_code
_entity_poly.pdbx_strand_id
1 'polypeptide(L)'
;MIFLFQACSSDDSPNDENTSKYYFRYKLDGTQIDYPFKPETQINLTGIYEYDSNSESYGMQVFGAANILDSGQTNRLVIYIGNSAEVTTNITYTNIEAPDSTVPDLIFSMGYTDMVKTMFVTSKNIISTQLYKNAKIRYDKISEDNIQGTFSGILSNYDTSTGQPILTKEVIITDGEFNVPRY
;
A
#
# COMPACT_ATOMS: atom_id res chain seq x y z
N MET A 1 -24.08 37.96 46.66
CA MET A 1 -23.98 38.90 45.52
C MET A 1 -22.53 39.41 45.54
N ILE A 2 -21.62 39.14 44.61
CA ILE A 2 -21.60 38.49 43.30
C ILE A 2 -20.28 37.67 43.25
N PHE A 3 -20.36 36.45 42.71
CA PHE A 3 -19.22 35.61 42.32
C PHE A 3 -18.56 36.18 41.07
N LEU A 4 -17.22 36.24 41.03
CA LEU A 4 -16.46 36.26 39.77
C LEU A 4 -15.27 35.31 39.87
N PHE A 5 -15.47 34.13 39.27
CA PHE A 5 -14.43 33.23 38.81
C PHE A 5 -13.58 33.95 37.76
N GLN A 6 -12.26 33.97 37.92
CA GLN A 6 -11.35 34.15 36.79
C GLN A 6 -10.68 32.81 36.52
N ALA A 7 -11.41 32.02 35.72
CA ALA A 7 -10.81 31.06 34.83
C ALA A 7 -10.06 31.86 33.75
N CYS A 8 -8.74 31.92 33.84
CA CYS A 8 -7.91 32.11 32.64
C CYS A 8 -7.93 30.75 31.95
N SER A 9 -8.62 30.61 30.83
CA SER A 9 -8.35 31.23 29.53
C SER A 9 -7.91 30.05 28.68
N SER A 10 -8.68 29.80 27.64
CA SER A 10 -8.47 28.83 26.57
C SER A 10 -7.02 28.37 26.44
N ASP A 11 -6.80 27.07 26.67
CA ASP A 11 -5.77 26.36 25.93
C ASP A 11 -6.19 26.42 24.45
N ASP A 12 -5.81 27.49 23.77
CA ASP A 12 -5.67 27.52 22.32
C ASP A 12 -4.42 26.72 21.97
N SER A 13 -4.46 25.42 22.30
CA SER A 13 -3.68 24.47 21.54
C SER A 13 -4.32 24.44 20.15
N PRO A 14 -3.59 24.70 19.05
CA PRO A 14 -4.08 24.29 17.76
C PRO A 14 -4.26 22.79 17.88
N ASN A 15 -5.51 22.37 17.95
CA ASN A 15 -5.88 20.99 17.73
C ASN A 15 -5.34 20.72 16.32
N ASP A 16 -4.22 20.01 16.24
CA ASP A 16 -3.61 19.62 14.98
C ASP A 16 -4.57 18.59 14.36
N GLU A 17 -5.67 19.09 13.79
CA GLU A 17 -6.73 18.30 13.12
C GLU A 17 -6.19 17.59 11.87
N ASN A 18 -4.89 17.66 11.61
CA ASN A 18 -4.13 16.74 10.80
C ASN A 18 -3.56 15.58 11.64
N THR A 19 -4.43 14.73 12.20
CA THR A 19 -4.19 13.31 11.92
C THR A 19 -4.16 13.18 10.40
N SER A 20 -2.95 13.07 9.86
CA SER A 20 -2.58 13.48 8.50
C SER A 20 -3.58 13.03 7.44
N LYS A 21 -4.04 13.98 6.60
CA LYS A 21 -4.87 13.72 5.41
C LYS A 21 -4.44 12.45 4.66
N TYR A 22 -3.13 12.20 4.60
CA TYR A 22 -2.53 11.03 3.99
C TYR A 22 -1.96 10.05 5.03
N TYR A 23 -2.14 8.76 4.80
CA TYR A 23 -1.66 7.68 5.65
C TYR A 23 -1.46 6.38 4.84
N PHE A 24 -0.62 5.49 5.36
CA PHE A 24 -0.50 4.13 4.86
C PHE A 24 -0.27 3.20 6.05
N ARG A 25 -1.25 2.37 6.37
CA ARG A 25 -1.26 1.56 7.60
C ARG A 25 -1.76 0.15 7.32
N TYR A 26 -1.23 -0.81 8.07
CA TYR A 26 -1.60 -2.23 7.95
C TYR A 26 -1.11 -3.00 9.17
N LYS A 27 -1.53 -4.25 9.30
CA LYS A 27 -0.93 -5.20 10.26
C LYS A 27 -0.05 -6.20 9.51
N LEU A 28 1.19 -6.34 9.96
CA LEU A 28 2.13 -7.35 9.49
C LEU A 28 2.26 -8.44 10.56
N ASP A 29 1.81 -9.65 10.25
CA ASP A 29 1.75 -10.78 11.20
C ASP A 29 1.08 -10.38 12.53
N GLY A 30 0.02 -9.57 12.45
CA GLY A 30 -0.72 -9.03 13.59
C GLY A 30 -0.11 -7.78 14.25
N THR A 31 1.10 -7.35 13.87
CA THR A 31 1.75 -6.14 14.39
C THR A 31 1.38 -4.92 13.57
N GLN A 32 0.88 -3.86 14.21
CA GLN A 32 0.53 -2.61 13.54
C GLN A 32 1.77 -1.92 12.95
N ILE A 33 1.68 -1.56 11.67
CA ILE A 33 2.61 -0.69 10.95
C ILE A 33 1.85 0.56 10.52
N ASP A 34 2.47 1.72 10.73
CA ASP A 34 1.95 3.01 10.31
C ASP A 34 3.06 3.83 9.67
N TYR A 35 2.84 4.27 8.44
CA TYR A 35 3.69 5.22 7.75
C TYR A 35 3.00 6.59 7.77
N PRO A 36 3.38 7.49 8.70
CA PRO A 36 2.85 8.84 8.71
C PRO A 36 3.41 9.61 7.51
N PHE A 37 2.59 10.50 6.94
CA PHE A 37 3.03 11.35 5.83
C PHE A 37 4.02 12.42 6.31
N LYS A 38 5.16 12.57 5.63
CA LYS A 38 6.26 13.47 6.04
C LYS A 38 6.64 14.50 4.96
N PRO A 39 5.70 15.32 4.44
CA PRO A 39 5.87 16.11 3.22
C PRO A 39 7.03 17.10 3.27
N GLU A 40 7.36 17.63 4.45
CA GLU A 40 8.43 18.61 4.64
C GLU A 40 9.83 18.02 4.49
N THR A 41 9.97 16.71 4.70
CA THR A 41 11.28 16.03 4.67
C THR A 41 11.41 15.04 3.53
N GLN A 42 10.29 14.46 3.07
CA GLN A 42 10.26 13.43 2.04
C GLN A 42 8.85 13.10 1.54
N ILE A 43 8.74 12.73 0.27
CA ILE A 43 7.52 12.13 -0.28
C ILE A 43 7.58 10.62 -0.02
N ASN A 44 7.18 10.21 1.19
CA ASN A 44 7.25 8.80 1.61
C ASN A 44 5.99 7.98 1.30
N LEU A 45 4.91 8.66 0.91
CA LEU A 45 3.65 8.07 0.47
C LEU A 45 3.34 8.59 -0.94
N THR A 46 2.96 7.71 -1.85
CA THR A 46 2.72 8.08 -3.26
C THR A 46 1.68 7.16 -3.87
N GLY A 47 0.71 7.74 -4.57
CA GLY A 47 -0.13 7.07 -5.54
C GLY A 47 0.17 7.59 -6.93
N ILE A 48 0.23 6.70 -7.92
CA ILE A 48 0.40 7.05 -9.34
C ILE A 48 -0.71 6.35 -10.10
N TYR A 49 -1.38 7.09 -10.99
CA TYR A 49 -2.37 6.54 -11.90
C TYR A 49 -2.21 7.15 -13.29
N GLU A 50 -1.80 6.32 -14.24
CA GLU A 50 -1.37 6.74 -15.57
C GLU A 50 -1.93 5.80 -16.65
N TYR A 51 -2.12 6.36 -17.84
CA TYR A 51 -2.37 5.62 -19.06
C TYR A 51 -1.16 5.78 -19.98
N ASP A 52 -0.54 4.67 -20.37
CA ASP A 52 0.55 4.65 -21.35
C ASP A 52 -0.01 4.36 -22.74
N SER A 53 0.03 5.36 -23.60
CA SER A 53 -0.46 5.26 -24.98
C SER A 53 0.37 4.33 -25.86
N ASN A 54 1.62 4.02 -25.50
CA ASN A 54 2.47 3.12 -26.29
C ASN A 54 2.11 1.65 -26.08
N SER A 55 1.79 1.29 -24.84
CA SER A 55 1.36 -0.07 -24.46
C SER A 55 -0.16 -0.22 -24.39
N GLU A 56 -0.91 0.86 -24.62
CA GLU A 56 -2.36 0.95 -24.49
C GLU A 56 -2.86 0.38 -23.14
N SER A 57 -2.17 0.73 -22.06
CA SER A 57 -2.40 0.15 -20.73
C SER A 57 -2.49 1.18 -19.61
N TYR A 58 -3.23 0.81 -18.56
CA TYR A 58 -3.37 1.58 -17.33
C TYR A 58 -2.43 1.02 -16.26
N GLY A 59 -1.66 1.91 -15.63
CA GLY A 59 -0.81 1.61 -14.50
C GLY A 59 -1.33 2.28 -13.23
N MET A 60 -1.41 1.54 -12.14
CA MET A 60 -1.76 2.04 -10.82
C MET A 60 -0.74 1.56 -9.80
N GLN A 61 -0.10 2.51 -9.12
CA GLN A 61 0.87 2.24 -8.05
C GLN A 61 0.40 2.88 -6.75
N VAL A 62 0.54 2.15 -5.64
CA VAL A 62 0.46 2.71 -4.29
C VAL A 62 1.72 2.33 -3.54
N PHE A 63 2.38 3.32 -2.94
CA PHE A 63 3.65 3.18 -2.24
C PHE A 63 3.58 3.82 -0.86
N GLY A 64 4.19 3.17 0.12
CA GLY A 64 4.42 3.71 1.45
C GLY A 64 5.74 3.22 2.04
N ALA A 65 6.47 4.11 2.69
CA ALA A 65 7.69 3.78 3.42
C ALA A 65 7.82 4.57 4.72
N ALA A 66 8.51 3.98 5.71
CA ALA A 66 8.84 4.69 6.95
C ALA A 66 9.87 5.82 6.72
N ASN A 67 10.82 5.59 5.80
CA ASN A 67 11.85 6.53 5.39
C ASN A 67 12.39 6.19 3.98
N ILE A 68 12.20 7.07 2.99
CA ILE A 68 12.75 6.92 1.63
C ILE A 68 14.21 7.33 1.53
N LEU A 69 14.75 8.06 2.51
CA LEU A 69 16.17 8.43 2.56
C LEU A 69 17.04 7.29 3.12
N ASP A 70 16.43 6.19 3.56
CA ASP A 70 17.15 4.99 3.94
C ASP A 70 17.82 4.37 2.71
N SER A 71 19.15 4.40 2.67
CA SER A 71 19.97 3.77 1.62
C SER A 71 19.81 2.25 1.58
N GLY A 72 19.36 1.65 2.69
CA GLY A 72 19.02 0.24 2.78
C GLY A 72 17.72 -0.12 2.08
N GLN A 73 16.92 0.87 1.70
CA GLN A 73 15.60 0.72 1.12
C GLN A 73 14.68 -0.23 1.93
N THR A 74 14.74 -0.15 3.26
CA THR A 74 13.98 -1.01 4.18
C THR A 74 12.59 -0.45 4.49
N ASN A 75 11.77 -1.28 5.16
CA ASN A 75 10.46 -0.95 5.73
C ASN A 75 9.55 -0.13 4.82
N ARG A 76 9.19 -0.77 3.71
CA ARG A 76 8.37 -0.19 2.65
C ARG A 76 7.49 -1.23 2.02
N LEU A 77 6.37 -0.76 1.50
CA LEU A 77 5.41 -1.56 0.78
C LEU A 77 5.07 -0.87 -0.54
N VAL A 78 5.00 -1.67 -1.60
CA VAL A 78 4.56 -1.23 -2.93
C VAL A 78 3.50 -2.18 -3.43
N ILE A 79 2.44 -1.63 -4.01
CA ILE A 79 1.40 -2.34 -4.74
C ILE A 79 1.38 -1.77 -6.15
N TYR A 80 1.42 -2.63 -7.15
CA TYR A 80 1.36 -2.24 -8.55
C TYR A 80 0.34 -3.10 -9.30
N ILE A 81 -0.49 -2.43 -10.09
CA ILE A 81 -1.43 -3.04 -11.02
C ILE A 81 -1.17 -2.47 -12.40
N GLY A 82 -1.11 -3.35 -13.40
CA GLY A 82 -1.19 -2.98 -14.81
C GLY A 82 -2.34 -3.74 -15.46
N ASN A 83 -3.15 -3.04 -16.22
CA ASN A 83 -4.35 -3.60 -16.84
C ASN A 83 -4.63 -2.94 -18.20
N SER A 84 -5.12 -3.68 -19.18
CA SER A 84 -5.55 -3.10 -20.46
C SER A 84 -6.81 -2.24 -20.32
N ALA A 85 -7.72 -2.64 -19.42
CA ALA A 85 -8.90 -1.87 -19.07
C ALA A 85 -8.62 -0.90 -17.91
N GLU A 86 -9.42 0.17 -17.86
CA GLU A 86 -9.30 1.20 -16.83
C GLU A 86 -9.36 0.63 -15.40
N VAL A 87 -8.50 1.15 -14.52
CA VAL A 87 -8.54 0.83 -13.08
C VAL A 87 -9.58 1.73 -12.42
N THR A 88 -10.64 1.14 -11.88
CA THR A 88 -11.79 1.89 -11.35
C THR A 88 -12.04 1.61 -9.87
N THR A 89 -12.78 2.52 -9.23
CA THR A 89 -13.15 2.41 -7.81
C THR A 89 -14.20 1.31 -7.57
N ASN A 90 -14.30 0.83 -6.33
CA ASN A 90 -15.23 -0.20 -5.88
C ASN A 90 -15.04 -1.58 -6.52
N ILE A 91 -13.94 -1.79 -7.25
CA ILE A 91 -13.51 -3.10 -7.74
C ILE A 91 -12.37 -3.61 -6.87
N THR A 92 -12.46 -4.88 -6.46
CA THR A 92 -11.36 -5.58 -5.80
C THR A 92 -10.50 -6.23 -6.87
N TYR A 93 -9.23 -5.81 -6.94
CA TYR A 93 -8.23 -6.42 -7.80
C TYR A 93 -7.42 -7.45 -7.01
N THR A 94 -7.09 -8.57 -7.64
CA THR A 94 -6.43 -9.72 -6.99
C THR A 94 -5.43 -10.40 -7.92
N ASN A 95 -4.48 -11.14 -7.36
CA ASN A 95 -3.49 -11.90 -8.13
C ASN A 95 -3.94 -13.32 -8.53
N ILE A 96 -5.07 -13.79 -7.99
CA ILE A 96 -5.65 -15.12 -8.22
C ILE A 96 -7.14 -14.96 -8.46
N GLU A 97 -7.71 -15.76 -9.37
CA GLU A 97 -9.16 -15.80 -9.60
C GLU A 97 -9.92 -16.05 -8.29
N ALA A 98 -10.87 -15.15 -8.01
CA ALA A 98 -11.72 -15.21 -6.84
C ALA A 98 -13.10 -14.63 -7.18
N PRO A 99 -14.19 -15.08 -6.52
CA PRO A 99 -15.50 -14.46 -6.66
C PRO A 99 -15.44 -12.95 -6.38
N ASP A 100 -16.24 -12.18 -7.12
CA ASP A 100 -16.42 -10.73 -6.92
C ASP A 100 -15.12 -9.91 -6.99
N SER A 101 -14.11 -10.44 -7.70
CA SER A 101 -12.80 -9.80 -7.86
C SER A 101 -12.33 -9.86 -9.31
N THR A 102 -11.46 -8.94 -9.69
CA THR A 102 -10.85 -8.87 -11.02
C THR A 102 -9.37 -9.19 -10.94
N VAL A 103 -8.89 -10.09 -11.79
CA VAL A 103 -7.45 -10.32 -11.96
C VAL A 103 -6.96 -9.39 -13.06
N PRO A 104 -6.00 -8.48 -12.80
CA PRO A 104 -5.40 -7.66 -13.85
C PRO A 104 -4.81 -8.53 -14.96
N ASP A 105 -5.04 -8.17 -16.22
CA ASP A 105 -4.60 -8.98 -17.35
C ASP A 105 -3.08 -8.87 -17.61
N LEU A 106 -2.47 -7.72 -17.30
CA LEU A 106 -1.02 -7.52 -17.45
C LEU A 106 -0.24 -7.91 -16.19
N ILE A 107 -0.47 -7.23 -15.07
CA ILE A 107 0.32 -7.45 -13.84
C ILE A 107 -0.46 -7.11 -12.58
N PHE A 108 -0.26 -7.95 -11.58
CA PHE A 108 -0.52 -7.63 -10.18
C PHE A 108 0.78 -7.91 -9.43
N SER A 109 1.23 -6.98 -8.59
CA SER A 109 2.35 -7.18 -7.69
C SER A 109 2.10 -6.48 -6.37
N MET A 110 2.45 -7.14 -5.27
CA MET A 110 2.53 -6.53 -3.95
C MET A 110 3.82 -7.00 -3.29
N GLY A 111 4.63 -6.04 -2.86
CA GLY A 111 5.95 -6.28 -2.29
C GLY A 111 6.16 -5.54 -0.99
N TYR A 112 6.80 -6.20 -0.02
CA TYR A 112 7.21 -5.64 1.25
C TYR A 112 8.69 -5.92 1.48
N THR A 113 9.46 -4.90 1.85
CA THR A 113 10.85 -5.07 2.29
C THR A 113 10.93 -4.79 3.78
N ASP A 114 11.45 -5.74 4.55
CA ASP A 114 11.56 -5.62 6.01
C ASP A 114 12.79 -4.79 6.44
N MET A 115 12.97 -4.64 7.76
CA MET A 115 14.08 -3.90 8.38
C MET A 115 15.46 -4.53 8.14
N VAL A 116 15.52 -5.81 7.73
CA VAL A 116 16.77 -6.54 7.46
C VAL A 116 16.98 -6.79 5.96
N LYS A 117 16.24 -6.07 5.10
CA LYS A 117 16.31 -6.12 3.63
C LYS A 117 15.80 -7.42 3.02
N THR A 118 15.03 -8.22 3.75
CA THR A 118 14.32 -9.34 3.16
C THR A 118 13.13 -8.82 2.36
N MET A 119 13.03 -9.23 1.11
CA MET A 119 11.92 -8.88 0.23
C MET A 119 10.90 -10.03 0.20
N PHE A 120 9.67 -9.71 0.55
CA PHE A 120 8.51 -10.59 0.44
C PHE A 120 7.65 -10.09 -0.71
N VAL A 121 7.19 -11.01 -1.55
CA VAL A 121 6.40 -10.68 -2.73
C VAL A 121 5.25 -11.63 -2.95
N THR A 122 4.22 -11.09 -3.56
CA THR A 122 3.17 -11.85 -4.24
C THR A 122 2.92 -11.19 -5.59
N SER A 123 2.67 -12.00 -6.60
CA SER A 123 2.43 -11.52 -7.96
C SER A 123 1.31 -12.33 -8.61
N LYS A 124 0.84 -11.87 -9.76
CA LYS A 124 -0.09 -12.62 -10.61
C LYS A 124 0.46 -14.03 -10.84
N ASN A 125 -0.31 -15.06 -10.47
CA ASN A 125 0.09 -16.43 -10.72
C ASN A 125 0.06 -16.74 -12.23
N ILE A 126 0.98 -17.60 -12.67
CA ILE A 126 0.93 -18.19 -14.01
C ILE A 126 0.29 -19.57 -13.93
N ILE A 127 -0.48 -19.94 -14.96
CA ILE A 127 -1.33 -21.15 -14.99
C ILE A 127 -0.53 -22.43 -14.69
N SER A 128 0.73 -22.49 -15.13
CA SER A 128 1.57 -23.68 -14.99
C SER A 128 2.15 -23.89 -13.59
N THR A 129 2.28 -22.83 -12.77
CA THR A 129 2.87 -22.90 -11.42
C THR A 129 2.27 -21.82 -10.51
N GLN A 130 1.41 -22.25 -9.57
CA GLN A 130 0.92 -21.37 -8.53
C GLN A 130 1.97 -21.26 -7.42
N LEU A 131 2.84 -20.25 -7.54
CA LEU A 131 3.83 -19.95 -6.51
C LEU A 131 3.17 -19.12 -5.40
N TYR A 132 2.40 -18.11 -5.79
CA TYR A 132 1.97 -17.07 -4.88
C TYR A 132 0.62 -17.37 -4.21
N LYS A 133 0.45 -16.81 -3.02
CA LYS A 133 -0.80 -16.82 -2.27
C LYS A 133 -1.64 -15.60 -2.60
N ASN A 134 -2.91 -15.63 -2.19
CA ASN A 134 -3.88 -14.58 -2.46
C ASN A 134 -3.45 -13.24 -1.85
N ALA A 135 -3.53 -12.19 -2.65
CA ALA A 135 -3.42 -10.80 -2.26
C ALA A 135 -4.38 -9.95 -3.09
N LYS A 136 -4.91 -8.91 -2.46
CA LYS A 136 -5.94 -8.06 -3.03
C LYS A 136 -5.76 -6.59 -2.63
N ILE A 137 -6.27 -5.73 -3.49
CA ILE A 137 -6.40 -4.29 -3.26
C ILE A 137 -7.74 -3.81 -3.82
N ARG A 138 -8.41 -2.91 -3.12
CA ARG A 138 -9.62 -2.22 -3.57
C ARG A 138 -9.38 -0.73 -3.51
N TYR A 139 -9.73 -0.01 -4.57
CA TYR A 139 -9.69 1.46 -4.58
C TYR A 139 -11.07 1.99 -4.24
N ASP A 140 -11.15 2.84 -3.21
CA ASP A 140 -12.39 3.46 -2.75
C ASP A 140 -12.54 4.86 -3.35
N LYS A 141 -11.41 5.53 -3.63
CA LYS A 141 -11.35 6.83 -4.30
C LYS A 141 -10.12 6.89 -5.19
N ILE A 142 -10.31 7.37 -6.42
CA ILE A 142 -9.24 7.79 -7.33
C ILE A 142 -9.62 9.21 -7.75
N SER A 143 -8.79 10.19 -7.41
CA SER A 143 -9.03 11.61 -7.73
C SER A 143 -7.73 12.29 -8.14
N GLU A 144 -7.78 13.58 -8.46
CA GLU A 144 -6.57 14.36 -8.75
C GLU A 144 -5.68 14.53 -7.53
N ASP A 145 -6.26 14.64 -6.32
CA ASP A 145 -5.50 14.91 -5.09
C ASP A 145 -4.94 13.66 -4.40
N ASN A 146 -5.68 12.56 -4.50
CA ASN A 146 -5.44 11.39 -3.67
C ASN A 146 -6.04 10.10 -4.24
N ILE A 147 -5.41 8.99 -3.83
CA ILE A 147 -5.89 7.63 -4.05
C ILE A 147 -6.10 6.99 -2.67
N GLN A 148 -7.29 6.43 -2.45
CA GLN A 148 -7.69 5.82 -1.18
C GLN A 148 -8.19 4.39 -1.42
N GLY A 149 -7.94 3.51 -0.47
CA GLY A 149 -8.41 2.14 -0.57
C GLY A 149 -7.96 1.24 0.57
N THR A 150 -8.17 -0.06 0.34
CA THR A 150 -7.83 -1.13 1.28
C THR A 150 -7.05 -2.24 0.59
N PHE A 151 -6.24 -2.98 1.35
CA PHE A 151 -5.48 -4.11 0.82
C PHE A 151 -5.20 -5.16 1.89
N SER A 152 -4.88 -6.37 1.44
CA SER A 152 -4.45 -7.48 2.28
C SER A 152 -3.79 -8.54 1.42
N GLY A 153 -2.92 -9.35 1.98
CA GLY A 153 -2.33 -10.46 1.23
C GLY A 153 -1.30 -11.24 2.01
N ILE A 154 -0.94 -12.40 1.46
CA ILE A 154 0.19 -13.19 1.95
C ILE A 154 1.33 -13.01 0.95
N LEU A 155 2.48 -12.56 1.45
CA LEU A 155 3.68 -12.31 0.66
C LEU A 155 4.75 -13.33 1.04
N SER A 156 5.46 -13.84 0.04
CA SER A 156 6.41 -14.94 0.19
C SER A 156 7.82 -14.48 -0.14
N ASN A 157 8.81 -14.97 0.60
CA ASN A 157 10.22 -14.90 0.25
C ASN A 157 10.66 -16.26 -0.29
N TYR A 158 11.37 -16.27 -1.40
CA TYR A 158 11.90 -17.49 -2.01
C TYR A 158 13.42 -17.40 -2.13
N ASP A 159 14.09 -18.50 -1.82
CA ASP A 159 15.47 -18.73 -2.20
C ASP A 159 15.50 -19.36 -3.60
N THR A 160 16.21 -18.72 -4.53
CA THR A 160 16.37 -19.18 -5.92
C THR A 160 17.79 -19.63 -6.24
N SER A 161 18.69 -19.68 -5.26
CA SER A 161 20.10 -20.05 -5.42
C SER A 161 20.32 -21.46 -5.98
N THR A 162 19.34 -22.35 -5.77
CA THR A 162 19.35 -23.74 -6.24
C THR A 162 18.74 -23.93 -7.63
N GLY A 163 18.31 -22.85 -8.29
CA GLY A 163 17.62 -22.90 -9.60
C GLY A 163 16.16 -23.33 -9.52
N GLN A 164 15.63 -23.59 -8.31
CA GLN A 164 14.21 -23.77 -8.04
C GLN A 164 13.79 -22.80 -6.93
N PRO A 165 12.59 -22.21 -7.00
CA PRO A 165 12.10 -21.34 -5.93
C PRO A 165 11.74 -22.19 -4.70
N ILE A 166 12.53 -22.05 -3.64
CA ILE A 166 12.28 -22.70 -2.34
C ILE A 166 11.68 -21.65 -1.41
N LEU A 167 10.44 -21.87 -0.95
CA LEU A 167 9.79 -20.98 0.01
C LEU A 167 10.58 -20.96 1.31
N THR A 168 11.06 -19.80 1.73
CA THR A 168 11.81 -19.63 2.99
C THR A 168 10.91 -19.13 4.11
N LYS A 169 10.06 -18.14 3.81
CA LYS A 169 9.21 -17.46 4.78
C LYS A 169 8.03 -16.79 4.10
N GLU A 170 6.93 -16.66 4.84
CA GLU A 170 5.78 -15.84 4.48
C GLU A 170 5.55 -14.76 5.53
N VAL A 171 4.91 -13.68 5.11
CA VAL A 171 4.33 -12.66 5.98
C VAL A 171 2.89 -12.40 5.56
N ILE A 172 2.05 -12.11 6.55
CA ILE A 172 0.62 -11.89 6.36
C ILE A 172 0.33 -10.41 6.59
N ILE A 173 -0.28 -9.77 5.60
CA ILE A 173 -0.77 -8.41 5.69
C ILE A 173 -2.29 -8.42 5.81
N THR A 174 -2.80 -7.87 6.90
CA THR A 174 -4.23 -7.67 7.14
C THR A 174 -4.54 -6.21 7.46
N ASP A 175 -5.81 -5.86 7.40
CA ASP A 175 -6.33 -4.53 7.77
C ASP A 175 -5.56 -3.38 7.10
N GLY A 176 -5.13 -3.59 5.86
CA GLY A 176 -4.39 -2.60 5.10
C GLY A 176 -5.31 -1.52 4.61
N GLU A 177 -4.97 -0.27 4.89
CA GLU A 177 -5.71 0.91 4.47
C GLU A 177 -4.73 2.00 4.07
N PHE A 178 -5.07 2.74 3.03
CA PHE A 178 -4.26 3.86 2.57
C PHE A 178 -5.12 5.03 2.12
N ASN A 179 -4.57 6.21 2.31
CA ASN A 179 -4.94 7.43 1.63
C ASN A 179 -3.64 8.13 1.25
N VAL A 180 -3.23 8.07 -0.02
CA VAL A 180 -1.93 8.59 -0.47
C VAL A 180 -2.12 9.77 -1.42
N PRO A 181 -1.20 10.75 -1.42
CA PRO A 181 -1.21 11.80 -2.42
C PRO A 181 -1.02 11.20 -3.81
N ARG A 182 -1.76 11.71 -4.80
CA ARG A 182 -1.54 11.35 -6.19
C ARG A 182 -0.53 12.30 -6.81
N TYR A 183 0.43 11.74 -7.53
CA TYR A 183 1.41 12.47 -8.33
C TYR A 183 1.31 12.07 -9.79
#